data_AF-A0A963HXK4-F1
#
_entry.id   AF-A0A963HXK4-F1
#
_cell.length_a   1.000
_cell.length_b   1.000
_cell.length_c   1.000
_cell.angle_alpha   90.00
_cell.angle_beta   90.00
_cell.angle_gamma   90.00
#
_symmetry.space_group_name_H-M   'P 1'
#
loop_
_entity.id
_entity.type
_entity.pdbx_description
1 polymer ?
#
loop_
_entity_poly.entity_id
_entity_poly.type
_entity_poly.pdbx_seq_one_letter_code
_entity_poly.pdbx_strand_id
1 'polypeptide(L)'
;MILQILLSGIATGCIYGLVALSFVLVYKATEAVSFMQGELLMVGAFAAVALTAAAGWPVWLAVAVAVVGMALAGALVERLALRRAMGQPHLTAVLLTFGLGLMLRGGVTTV
;
A
#
# COMPACT_ATOMS: atom_id res chain seq x y z
N MET A 1 -11.31 -5.01 31.38
CA MET A 1 -11.36 -6.01 30.29
C MET A 1 -12.26 -5.58 29.13
N ILE A 2 -13.54 -5.25 29.36
CA ILE A 2 -14.47 -4.80 28.30
C ILE A 2 -13.97 -3.55 27.56
N LEU A 3 -13.53 -2.51 28.29
CA LEU A 3 -13.03 -1.26 27.70
C LEU A 3 -11.82 -1.50 26.77
N GLN A 4 -10.91 -2.40 27.15
CA GLN A 4 -9.73 -2.75 26.34
C GLN A 4 -10.12 -3.48 25.05
N ILE A 5 -11.07 -4.41 25.13
CA ILE A 5 -11.60 -5.11 23.95
C ILE A 5 -12.27 -4.10 23.01
N LEU A 6 -13.05 -3.17 23.55
CA LEU A 6 -13.71 -2.13 22.79
C LEU A 6 -12.70 -1.22 22.06
N LEU A 7 -11.68 -0.74 22.79
CA LEU A 7 -10.59 0.07 22.23
C LEU A 7 -9.81 -0.67 21.15
N SER A 8 -9.47 -1.94 21.39
CA SER A 8 -8.77 -2.78 20.41
C SER A 8 -9.61 -3.02 19.16
N GLY A 9 -10.92 -3.28 19.34
CA GLY A 9 -11.87 -3.45 18.24
C GLY A 9 -12.02 -2.19 17.40
N ILE A 10 -12.13 -1.03 18.03
CA ILE A 10 -12.19 0.26 17.33
C ILE A 10 -10.87 0.52 16.59
N ALA A 11 -9.72 0.33 17.23
CA ALA A 11 -8.42 0.54 16.60
C ALA A 11 -8.24 -0.34 15.35
N THR A 12 -8.60 -1.62 15.46
CA THR A 12 -8.55 -2.58 14.35
C THR A 12 -9.55 -2.21 13.24
N GLY A 13 -10.76 -1.79 13.62
CA GLY A 13 -11.76 -1.28 12.68
C GLY A 13 -11.30 -0.05 11.91
N CYS A 14 -10.60 0.89 12.57
CA CYS A 14 -9.99 2.05 11.92
C CYS A 14 -8.93 1.64 10.90
N ILE A 15 -8.08 0.66 11.23
CA ILE A 15 -7.06 0.13 10.30
C ILE A 15 -7.73 -0.45 9.05
N TYR A 16 -8.70 -1.35 9.22
CA TYR A 16 -9.39 -1.93 8.06
C TYR A 16 -10.22 -0.90 7.28
N GLY A 17 -10.79 0.10 7.96
CA GLY A 17 -11.47 1.22 7.33
C GLY A 17 -10.54 2.06 6.46
N LEU A 18 -9.33 2.35 6.93
CA LEU A 18 -8.30 3.04 6.14
C LEU A 18 -7.84 2.21 4.94
N VAL A 19 -7.69 0.89 5.11
CA VAL A 19 -7.38 -0.02 4.00
C VAL A 19 -8.48 0.01 2.95
N ALA A 20 -9.74 -0.08 3.35
CA ALA A 20 -10.88 0.01 2.43
C ALA A 20 -10.93 1.38 1.71
N LEU A 21 -10.70 2.47 2.45
CA LEU A 21 -10.66 3.82 1.88
C LEU A 21 -9.59 3.94 0.79
N SER A 22 -8.39 3.38 1.02
CA SER A 22 -7.32 3.38 0.02
C SER A 22 -7.75 2.71 -1.29
N PHE A 23 -8.49 1.59 -1.18
CA PHE A 23 -8.98 0.84 -2.34
C PHE A 23 -10.03 1.63 -3.12
N VAL A 24 -10.98 2.27 -2.40
CA VAL A 24 -12.03 3.10 -3.00
C VAL A 24 -11.45 4.32 -3.71
N LEU A 25 -10.44 4.97 -3.13
CA LEU A 25 -9.80 6.14 -3.73
C LEU A 25 -9.12 5.79 -5.06
N VAL A 26 -8.39 4.67 -5.12
CA VAL A 26 -7.75 4.20 -6.36
C VAL A 26 -8.78 3.83 -7.40
N TYR A 27 -9.83 3.11 -7.00
CA TYR A 27 -10.90 2.72 -7.91
C TYR A 27 -11.63 3.94 -8.48
N LYS A 28 -11.96 4.95 -7.66
CA LYS A 28 -12.60 6.18 -8.15
C LYS A 28 -11.70 7.01 -9.05
N ALA A 29 -10.39 6.98 -8.86
CA ALA A 29 -9.45 7.74 -9.69
C ALA A 29 -9.18 7.07 -11.05
N THR A 30 -9.20 5.74 -11.11
CA THR A 30 -8.77 4.98 -12.30
C THR A 30 -9.89 4.22 -13.00
N GLU A 31 -11.07 4.11 -12.37
CA GLU A 31 -12.19 3.25 -12.77
C GLU A 31 -11.80 1.76 -12.94
N ALA A 32 -10.62 1.37 -12.43
CA ALA A 32 -10.07 0.05 -12.53
C ALA A 32 -9.69 -0.48 -11.14
N VAL A 33 -9.95 -1.77 -10.92
CA VAL A 33 -9.55 -2.46 -9.70
C VAL A 33 -8.07 -2.79 -9.79
N SER A 34 -7.24 -2.18 -8.94
CA SER A 34 -5.82 -2.50 -8.84
C SER A 34 -5.62 -3.76 -8.00
N PHE A 35 -5.08 -4.82 -8.62
CA PHE A 35 -4.72 -6.05 -7.89
C PHE A 35 -3.45 -5.89 -7.05
N MET A 36 -2.73 -4.77 -7.21
CA MET A 36 -1.51 -4.47 -6.47
C MET A 36 -1.77 -3.93 -5.06
N GLN A 37 -3.01 -3.58 -4.71
CA GLN A 37 -3.28 -2.81 -3.48
C GLN A 37 -2.77 -3.53 -2.21
N GLY A 38 -2.92 -4.86 -2.16
CA GLY A 38 -2.38 -5.67 -1.05
C GLY A 38 -0.85 -5.64 -0.99
N GLU A 39 -0.19 -5.65 -2.14
CA GLU A 39 1.28 -5.58 -2.24
C GLU A 39 1.81 -4.20 -1.84
N LEU A 40 1.14 -3.11 -2.24
CA LEU A 40 1.50 -1.76 -1.77
C LEU A 40 1.38 -1.65 -0.24
N LEU A 41 0.33 -2.23 0.35
CA LEU A 41 0.18 -2.26 1.81
C LEU A 41 1.33 -3.04 2.47
N MET A 42 1.68 -4.19 1.91
CA MET A 42 2.80 -5.01 2.39
C MET A 42 4.12 -4.22 2.33
N VAL A 43 4.45 -3.61 1.20
CA VAL A 43 5.68 -2.83 1.02
C VAL A 43 5.77 -1.70 2.06
N GLY A 44 4.68 -0.98 2.30
CA GLY A 44 4.67 0.10 3.30
C GLY A 44 4.90 -0.39 4.73
N ALA A 45 4.27 -1.50 5.10
CA ALA A 45 4.45 -2.10 6.42
C ALA A 45 5.87 -2.65 6.60
N PHE A 46 6.39 -3.39 5.61
CA PHE A 46 7.74 -3.94 5.65
C PHE A 46 8.81 -2.85 5.61
N ALA A 47 8.59 -1.74 4.89
CA ALA A 47 9.52 -0.61 4.92
C ALA A 47 9.64 -0.02 6.33
N ALA A 48 8.51 0.19 7.04
CA ALA A 48 8.53 0.67 8.41
C ALA A 48 9.21 -0.33 9.38
N VAL A 49 8.95 -1.63 9.20
CA VAL A 49 9.60 -2.68 10.00
C VAL A 49 11.10 -2.76 9.71
N ALA A 50 11.52 -2.68 8.45
CA ALA A 50 12.93 -2.69 8.08
C ALA A 50 13.68 -1.50 8.68
N LEU A 51 13.09 -0.30 8.65
CA LEU A 51 13.68 0.90 9.25
C LEU A 51 13.79 0.80 10.79
N THR A 52 12.81 0.19 11.46
CA THR A 52 12.86 0.02 12.91
C THR A 52 13.77 -1.14 13.33
N ALA A 53 13.67 -2.30 12.68
CA ALA A 53 14.39 -3.51 13.05
C ALA A 53 15.85 -3.53 12.56
N ALA A 54 16.13 -3.07 11.33
CA ALA A 54 17.49 -3.10 10.78
C ALA A 54 18.30 -1.84 11.11
N ALA A 55 17.68 -0.64 11.06
CA ALA A 55 18.38 0.62 11.31
C ALA A 55 18.24 1.12 12.76
N GLY A 56 17.41 0.48 13.59
CA GLY A 56 17.19 0.88 14.99
C GLY A 56 16.52 2.24 15.17
N TRP A 57 15.84 2.73 14.13
CA TRP A 57 15.22 4.06 14.18
C TRP A 57 14.02 4.09 15.14
N PRO A 58 13.76 5.26 15.78
CA PRO A 58 12.56 5.42 16.57
C PRO A 58 11.32 5.23 15.68
N VAL A 59 10.34 4.49 16.20
CA VAL A 59 9.17 4.04 15.43
C VAL A 59 8.46 5.20 14.72
N TRP A 60 8.35 6.36 15.35
CA TRP A 60 7.65 7.51 14.76
C TRP A 60 8.38 8.08 13.54
N LEU A 61 9.72 8.07 13.56
CA LEU A 61 10.51 8.53 12.43
C LEU A 61 10.46 7.51 11.29
N ALA A 62 10.54 6.21 11.61
CA ALA A 62 10.44 5.13 10.63
C ALA A 62 9.07 5.14 9.92
N VAL A 63 7.97 5.32 10.67
CA VAL A 63 6.62 5.44 10.09
C VAL A 63 6.51 6.69 9.21
N ALA A 64 7.00 7.84 9.65
CA ALA A 64 6.96 9.06 8.84
C ALA A 64 7.71 8.91 7.51
N VAL A 65 8.92 8.33 7.55
CA VAL A 65 9.70 8.07 6.32
C VAL A 65 9.03 7.02 5.44
N ALA A 66 8.47 5.96 6.02
CA ALA A 66 7.73 4.95 5.25
C ALA A 66 6.50 5.56 4.55
N VAL A 67 5.75 6.43 5.23
CA VAL A 67 4.58 7.12 4.64
C VAL A 67 5.01 8.01 3.48
N VAL A 68 6.05 8.83 3.66
CA VAL A 68 6.57 9.70 2.59
C VAL A 68 7.12 8.88 1.44
N GLY A 69 7.89 7.82 1.73
CA GLY A 69 8.43 6.91 0.71
C GLY A 69 7.34 6.22 -0.10
N MET A 70 6.28 5.75 0.55
CA MET A 70 5.14 5.12 -0.11
C MET A 70 4.30 6.12 -0.91
N ALA A 71 4.14 7.34 -0.42
CA ALA A 71 3.46 8.39 -1.19
C ALA A 71 4.23 8.70 -2.50
N LEU A 72 5.55 8.80 -2.42
CA LEU A 72 6.41 8.99 -3.60
C LEU A 72 6.36 7.79 -4.55
N ALA A 73 6.49 6.57 -4.02
CA ALA A 73 6.43 5.35 -4.82
C ALA A 73 5.07 5.18 -5.52
N GLY A 74 3.97 5.43 -4.79
CA GLY A 74 2.61 5.42 -5.34
C GLY A 74 2.42 6.47 -6.44
N ALA A 75 2.89 7.70 -6.23
CA ALA A 75 2.85 8.74 -7.26
C ALA A 75 3.68 8.38 -8.51
N LEU A 76 4.82 7.69 -8.32
CA LEU A 76 5.66 7.22 -9.42
C LEU A 76 4.96 6.13 -10.24
N VAL A 77 4.35 5.16 -9.56
CA VAL A 77 3.55 4.07 -10.18
C VAL A 77 2.35 4.66 -10.92
N GLU A 78 1.66 5.63 -10.32
CA GLU A 78 0.54 6.31 -10.95
C GLU A 78 0.97 6.98 -12.26
N ARG A 79 2.05 7.77 -12.22
CA ARG A 79 2.52 8.52 -13.41
C ARG A 79 3.09 7.62 -14.50
N LEU A 80 3.86 6.59 -14.13
CA LEU A 80 4.57 5.76 -15.10
C LEU A 80 3.70 4.67 -15.71
N ALA A 81 2.86 4.03 -14.89
CA ALA A 81 2.11 2.84 -15.27
C ALA A 81 0.61 3.14 -15.40
N LEU A 82 -0.03 3.62 -14.33
CA LEU A 82 -1.51 3.75 -14.32
C LEU A 82 -1.99 4.78 -15.34
N ARG A 83 -1.36 5.96 -15.42
CA ARG A 83 -1.73 6.98 -16.42
C ARG A 83 -1.56 6.52 -17.86
N ARG A 84 -0.61 5.62 -18.14
CA ARG A 84 -0.41 5.04 -19.49
C ARG A 84 -1.44 3.96 -19.82
N ALA A 85 -2.02 3.32 -18.81
CA ALA A 85 -3.07 2.33 -18.99
C ALA A 85 -4.46 2.96 -19.17
N MET A 86 -4.64 4.24 -18.80
CA MET A 86 -5.88 4.98 -19.03
C MET A 86 -6.15 5.12 -20.54
N GLY A 87 -7.18 4.44 -21.03
CA GLY A 87 -7.55 4.36 -22.45
C GLY A 87 -7.33 2.99 -23.11
N GLN A 88 -6.71 2.04 -22.40
CA GLN A 88 -6.60 0.64 -22.85
C GLN A 88 -7.70 -0.24 -22.24
N PRO A 89 -7.96 -1.44 -22.79
CA PRO A 89 -8.96 -2.37 -22.25
C PRO A 89 -8.72 -2.65 -20.76
N HIS A 90 -9.80 -2.80 -19.98
CA HIS A 90 -9.71 -3.03 -18.52
C HIS A 90 -8.80 -4.22 -18.14
N LEU A 91 -8.77 -5.25 -18.99
CA LEU A 91 -7.91 -6.43 -18.78
C LEU A 91 -6.41 -6.06 -18.75
N THR A 92 -5.98 -5.09 -19.57
CA THR A 92 -4.58 -4.64 -19.61
C THR A 92 -4.18 -3.95 -18.30
N ALA A 93 -5.06 -3.12 -17.73
CA ALA A 93 -4.80 -2.46 -16.45
C ALA A 93 -4.68 -3.48 -15.30
N VAL A 94 -5.51 -4.53 -15.33
CA VAL A 94 -5.46 -5.64 -14.37
C VAL A 94 -4.14 -6.40 -14.48
N LEU A 95 -3.75 -6.85 -15.67
CA LEU A 95 -2.49 -7.56 -15.90
C LEU A 95 -1.27 -6.73 -15.50
N LEU A 96 -1.27 -5.43 -15.82
CA LEU A 96 -0.21 -4.50 -15.47
C LEU A 96 -0.07 -4.37 -13.94
N THR A 97 -1.18 -4.14 -13.23
CA THR A 97 -1.16 -4.02 -11.77
C THR A 97 -0.76 -5.33 -11.08
N PHE A 98 -1.19 -6.47 -11.62
CA PHE A 98 -0.78 -7.78 -11.11
C PHE A 98 0.71 -8.05 -11.30
N GLY A 99 1.25 -7.77 -12.50
CA GLY A 99 2.68 -7.93 -12.79
C GLY A 99 3.55 -7.03 -11.92
N LEU A 100 3.17 -5.76 -11.78
CA LEU A 100 3.86 -4.83 -10.87
C LEU A 100 3.76 -5.26 -9.40
N GLY A 101 2.63 -5.82 -8.97
CA GLY A 101 2.47 -6.39 -7.63
C GLY A 101 3.43 -7.54 -7.36
N LEU A 102 3.57 -8.46 -8.30
CA LEU A 102 4.55 -9.55 -8.21
C LEU A 102 5.99 -9.03 -8.12
N MET A 103 6.35 -7.99 -8.87
CA MET A 103 7.67 -7.37 -8.79
C MET A 103 7.92 -6.74 -7.42
N LEU A 104 6.95 -5.98 -6.89
CA LEU A 104 7.03 -5.40 -5.55
C LEU A 104 7.16 -6.48 -4.47
N ARG A 105 6.33 -7.53 -4.58
CA ARG A 105 6.37 -8.65 -3.65
C ARG A 105 7.73 -9.33 -3.64
N GLY A 106 8.25 -9.63 -4.83
CA GLY A 106 9.57 -10.22 -5.01
C GLY A 106 10.66 -9.40 -4.33
N GLY A 107 10.66 -8.08 -4.54
CA GLY A 107 11.63 -7.17 -3.92
C GLY A 107 11.56 -7.13 -2.39
N VAL A 108 10.37 -7.25 -1.79
CA VAL A 108 10.23 -7.31 -0.33
C VAL A 108 10.69 -8.66 0.20
N THR A 109 10.32 -9.77 -0.44
CA THR A 109 10.71 -11.11 0.03
C THR A 109 12.22 -11.38 -0.03
N THR A 110 12.97 -10.60 -0.80
CA THR A 110 14.44 -10.73 -0.89
C THR A 110 15.19 -10.00 0.23
N VAL A 111 14.50 -9.19 1.04
CA VAL A 111 15.04 -8.44 2.19
C VAL A 111 14.69 -9.15 3.48
#